data_AF-A0A5S3QPU3-F1
#
_entry.id   AF-A0A5S3QPU3-F1
#
_cell.length_a   1.000
_cell.length_b   1.000
_cell.length_c   1.000
_cell.angle_alpha   90.00
_cell.angle_beta   90.00
_cell.angle_gamma   90.00
#
_symmetry.space_group_name_H-M   'P 1'
#
loop_
_entity.id
_entity.type
_entity.pdbx_description
1 polymer ?
#
loop_
_entity_poly.entity_id
_entity_poly.type
_entity_poly.pdbx_seq_one_letter_code
_entity_poly.pdbx_strand_id
1 'polypeptide(L)'
;GPMICAAANIELSSSAKSLSAWLGGRPDLYLIDQNGSVIKTIERQHMALGNLEVEEFARNLLHFEVLPAQRLVMAPDGIIESESARV
;
A
#
# COMPACT_ATOMS: atom_id res chain seq x y z
N GLY A 1 -16.79 13.20 -15.42
CA GLY A 1 -16.53 13.20 -13.98
C GLY A 1 -15.04 13.14 -13.74
N PRO A 2 -14.55 13.43 -12.52
CA PRO A 2 -13.15 13.25 -12.18
C PRO A 2 -12.74 11.79 -12.40
N MET A 3 -11.49 11.57 -12.80
CA MET A 3 -10.91 10.23 -12.88
C MET A 3 -10.71 9.68 -11.47
N ILE A 4 -11.13 8.44 -11.24
CA ILE A 4 -10.86 7.72 -10.00
C ILE A 4 -9.59 6.89 -10.16
N CYS A 5 -8.67 6.99 -9.21
CA CYS A 5 -7.39 6.27 -9.27
C CYS A 5 -7.01 5.70 -7.91
N ALA A 6 -6.83 4.38 -7.83
CA ALA A 6 -6.16 3.79 -6.68
C ALA A 6 -4.65 4.08 -6.76
N ALA A 7 -4.07 4.48 -5.64
CA ALA A 7 -2.67 4.90 -5.59
C ALA A 7 -2.03 4.56 -4.25
N ALA A 8 -0.77 4.15 -4.31
CA ALA A 8 0.09 3.94 -3.16
C ALA A 8 1.35 4.78 -3.33
N ASN A 9 1.57 5.73 -2.43
CA ASN A 9 2.81 6.51 -2.37
C ASN A 9 3.62 6.03 -1.17
N ILE A 10 4.84 5.58 -1.41
CA ILE A 10 5.68 4.91 -0.44
C ILE A 10 7.05 5.57 -0.45
N GLU A 11 7.49 6.01 0.72
CA GLU A 11 8.80 6.61 0.95
C GLU A 11 9.59 5.75 1.93
N LEU A 12 10.76 5.29 1.51
CA LEU A 12 11.74 4.62 2.39
C LEU A 12 12.79 5.64 2.81
N SER A 13 13.09 5.73 4.11
CA SER A 13 14.14 6.63 4.58
C SER A 13 15.50 6.26 4.00
N SER A 14 16.40 7.24 3.85
CA SER A 14 17.76 7.02 3.32
C SER A 14 18.56 5.99 4.13
N SER A 15 18.23 5.83 5.42
CA SER A 15 18.83 4.83 6.31
C SER A 15 18.26 3.41 6.14
N ALA A 16 17.19 3.26 5.36
CA ALA A 16 16.41 2.04 5.19
C ALA A 16 15.89 1.44 6.52
N LYS A 17 15.57 2.28 7.50
CA LYS A 17 15.05 1.86 8.82
C LYS A 17 13.58 2.17 9.04
N SER A 18 13.00 3.04 8.22
CA SER A 18 11.63 3.51 8.39
C SER A 18 10.98 3.77 7.05
N LEU A 19 9.67 3.55 7.01
CA LEU A 19 8.84 3.73 5.84
C LEU A 19 7.63 4.58 6.16
N SER A 20 7.26 5.44 5.22
CA SER A 20 6.05 6.27 5.25
C SER A 20 5.19 5.91 4.05
N ALA A 21 3.89 5.65 4.25
CA ALA A 21 2.99 5.27 3.17
C ALA A 21 1.67 6.04 3.21
N TRP A 22 1.22 6.49 2.03
CA TRP A 22 -0.15 6.89 1.77
C TRP A 22 -0.80 5.84 0.86
N LEU A 23 -1.92 5.25 1.29
CA LEU A 23 -2.60 4.16 0.59
C LEU A 23 -4.06 4.52 0.34
N GLY A 24 -4.38 4.85 -0.92
CA GLY A 24 -5.71 5.21 -1.37
C GLY A 24 -6.30 4.18 -2.33
N GLY A 25 -7.44 3.62 -1.98
CA GLY A 25 -8.04 2.51 -2.74
C GLY A 25 -7.34 1.18 -2.47
N ARG A 26 -7.49 0.21 -3.38
CA ARG A 26 -6.86 -1.12 -3.31
C ARG A 26 -5.57 -1.13 -4.14
N PRO A 27 -4.51 -1.88 -3.77
CA PRO A 27 -4.45 -2.98 -2.80
C PRO A 27 -3.84 -2.60 -1.43
N ASP A 28 -3.88 -3.55 -0.49
CA ASP A 28 -3.12 -3.48 0.77
C ASP A 28 -1.63 -3.76 0.54
N LEU A 29 -0.80 -3.40 1.52
CA LEU A 29 0.63 -3.62 1.52
C LEU A 29 1.01 -4.80 2.42
N TYR A 30 1.98 -5.61 1.99
CA TYR A 30 2.48 -6.75 2.77
C TYR A 30 3.98 -6.58 3.05
N LEU A 31 4.35 -6.58 4.32
CA LEU A 31 5.74 -6.69 4.75
C LEU A 31 6.05 -8.17 4.94
N ILE A 32 7.01 -8.68 4.20
CA ILE A 32 7.42 -10.08 4.23
C ILE A 32 8.87 -10.22 4.71
N ASP A 33 9.17 -11.37 5.29
CA ASP A 33 10.54 -11.75 5.60
C ASP A 33 11.31 -12.22 4.35
N GLN A 34 12.58 -12.53 4.55
CA GLN A 34 13.47 -13.08 3.52
C GLN A 34 13.01 -14.45 2.99
N ASN A 35 12.21 -15.20 3.76
CA ASN A 35 11.67 -16.50 3.38
C ASN A 35 10.32 -16.39 2.65
N GLY A 36 9.73 -15.19 2.59
CA GLY A 36 8.43 -14.94 1.97
C GLY A 36 7.24 -15.00 2.93
N SER A 37 7.47 -15.14 4.23
CA SER A 37 6.40 -15.14 5.24
C SER A 37 5.89 -13.73 5.48
N VAL A 38 4.57 -13.55 5.54
CA VAL A 38 3.96 -12.25 5.88
C VAL A 38 4.21 -11.95 7.36
N ILE A 39 4.97 -10.89 7.61
CA ILE A 39 5.23 -10.35 8.96
C ILE A 39 4.09 -9.41 9.36
N LYS A 40 3.64 -8.57 8.42
CA LYS A 40 2.62 -7.56 8.67
C LYS A 40 1.82 -7.26 7.41
N THR A 41 0.50 -7.21 7.55
CA THR A 41 -0.40 -6.60 6.57
C THR A 41 -0.62 -5.15 6.98
N ILE A 42 -0.42 -4.24 6.04
CA ILE A 42 -0.60 -2.80 6.20
C ILE A 42 -1.86 -2.45 5.39
N GLU A 43 -2.97 -2.31 6.11
CA GLU A 43 -4.28 -2.05 5.51
C GLU A 43 -4.37 -0.63 4.95
N ARG A 44 -5.01 -0.51 3.79
CA ARG A 44 -5.37 0.79 3.19
C ARG A 44 -6.14 1.67 4.19
N GLN A 45 -5.85 2.96 4.17
CA GLN A 45 -6.44 3.93 5.11
C GLN A 45 -7.32 4.97 4.41
N HIS A 46 -7.14 5.15 3.09
CA HIS A 46 -7.78 6.23 2.34
C HIS A 46 -8.61 5.70 1.18
N MET A 47 -9.59 6.50 0.78
CA MET A 47 -10.32 6.28 -0.47
C MET A 47 -9.42 6.56 -1.68
N ALA A 48 -9.81 6.05 -2.85
CA ALA A 48 -9.13 6.33 -4.10
C ALA A 48 -9.10 7.84 -4.40
N LEU A 49 -8.06 8.29 -5.11
CA LEU A 49 -7.98 9.68 -5.57
C LEU A 49 -9.16 9.99 -6.48
N GLY A 50 -9.73 11.19 -6.34
CA GLY A 50 -10.88 11.65 -7.12
C GLY A 50 -12.26 11.24 -6.57
N ASN A 51 -12.32 10.49 -5.45
CA ASN A 51 -13.59 10.12 -4.81
C ASN A 51 -14.14 11.15 -3.82
N LEU A 52 -13.29 12.03 -3.29
CA LEU A 52 -13.63 12.96 -2.22
C LEU A 52 -13.38 14.39 -2.68
N GLU A 53 -14.14 15.33 -2.11
CA GLU A 53 -13.84 16.75 -2.22
C GLU A 53 -12.53 17.08 -1.48
N VAL A 54 -11.94 18.23 -1.79
CA VAL A 54 -10.59 18.59 -1.29
C VAL A 54 -10.56 18.69 0.24
N GLU A 55 -11.66 19.12 0.85
CA GLU A 55 -11.81 19.28 2.31
C GLU A 55 -11.90 17.94 3.05
N GLU A 56 -12.38 16.90 2.37
CA GLU A 56 -12.51 15.55 2.92
C GLU A 56 -11.25 14.69 2.67
N PHE A 57 -10.34 15.16 1.81
CA PHE A 57 -9.11 14.44 1.49
C PHE A 57 -8.14 14.39 2.67
N ALA A 58 -7.93 13.18 3.19
CA ALA A 58 -7.03 12.90 4.29
C ALA A 58 -5.59 12.63 3.81
N ARG A 59 -4.64 13.43 4.31
CA ARG A 59 -3.21 13.41 3.93
C ARG A 59 -2.31 12.66 4.91
N ASN A 60 -2.87 12.10 5.98
CA ASN A 60 -2.07 11.39 6.99
C ASN A 60 -1.40 10.16 6.39
N LEU A 61 -0.15 9.96 6.82
CA LEU A 61 0.69 8.86 6.40
C LEU A 61 0.71 7.79 7.49
N LEU A 62 0.85 6.54 7.07
CA LEU A 62 1.26 5.45 7.93
C LEU A 62 2.78 5.49 8.08
N HIS A 63 3.27 5.35 9.30
CA HIS A 63 4.71 5.26 9.58
C HIS A 63 5.03 3.96 10.31
N PHE A 64 6.07 3.26 9.87
CA PHE A 64 6.54 2.06 10.55
C PHE A 64 8.04 1.83 10.35
N GLU A 65 8.64 1.12 11.30
CA GLU A 65 10.02 0.67 11.21
C GLU A 65 10.11 -0.57 10.30
N VAL A 66 11.24 -0.68 9.61
CA VAL A 66 11.58 -1.84 8.79
C VAL A 66 12.96 -2.35 9.17
N LEU A 67 13.13 -3.66 9.08
CA LEU A 67 14.40 -4.33 9.34
C LEU A 67 15.10 -4.68 8.02
N PRO A 68 16.43 -4.82 8.03
CA PRO A 68 17.16 -5.36 6.89
C PRO A 68 16.58 -6.69 6.42
N ALA A 69 16.68 -6.94 5.10
CA ALA A 69 16.18 -8.14 4.43
C ALA A 69 14.65 -8.36 4.45
N GLN A 70 13.87 -7.49 5.10
CA GLN A 70 12.44 -7.44 4.89
C GLN A 70 12.13 -6.84 3.51
N ARG A 71 11.03 -7.26 2.92
CA ARG A 71 10.56 -6.75 1.63
C ARG A 71 9.14 -6.25 1.76
N LEU A 72 8.84 -5.15 1.08
CA LEU A 72 7.48 -4.65 0.93
C LEU A 72 6.94 -5.13 -0.42
N VAL A 73 5.75 -5.71 -0.40
CA VAL A 73 5.08 -6.25 -1.58
C VAL A 73 3.67 -5.66 -1.69
N MET A 74 3.27 -5.31 -2.91
CA MET A 74 1.88 -5.03 -3.26
C MET A 74 1.60 -5.65 -4.62
N ALA A 75 0.35 -6.05 -4.84
CA ALA A 75 -0.12 -6.50 -6.13
C ALA A 75 -1.44 -5.80 -6.45
N PRO A 76 -1.57 -5.12 -7.60
CA PRO A 76 -2.83 -4.50 -8.00
C PRO A 76 -3.94 -5.56 -8.15
N ASP A 77 -5.20 -5.12 -8.04
CA ASP A 77 -6.36 -6.02 -8.09
C ASP A 77 -6.37 -6.91 -9.33
N GLY A 78 -5.96 -6.41 -10.50
CA GLY A 78 -5.88 -7.22 -11.71
C GLY A 78 -4.97 -8.45 -11.61
N ILE A 79 -3.95 -8.44 -10.74
CA ILE A 79 -3.11 -9.62 -10.47
C ILE A 79 -3.84 -10.56 -9.49
N ILE A 80 -4.39 -10.02 -8.41
CA ILE A 80 -5.10 -10.80 -7.37
C ILE A 80 -6.33 -11.51 -7.95
N GLU A 81 -7.10 -10.82 -8.79
CA GLU A 81 -8.30 -11.35 -9.44
C GLU A 81 -7.94 -12.36 -10.54
N SER A 82 -6.82 -12.17 -11.25
CA SER A 82 -6.37 -13.12 -12.29
C SER A 82 -5.94 -14.48 -11.73
N GLU A 83 -5.39 -14.53 -10.51
CA GLU A 83 -5.10 -15.81 -9.85
C GLU A 83 -6.37 -16.51 -9.36
N SER A 84 -7.36 -15.74 -8.91
CA SER A 84 -8.68 -16.28 -8.49
C SER A 84 -9.50 -16.84 -9.66
N ALA A 85 -9.19 -16.45 -10.90
CA ALA A 85 -9.87 -16.91 -12.11
C ALA A 85 -9.32 -18.24 -12.68
N ARG A 86 -8.27 -18.82 -12.07
CA ARG A 86 -7.83 -20.18 -12.39
C ARG A 86 -8.61 -21.19 -11.55
N VAL A 87 -9.85 -21.45 -11.96
CA VAL A 87 -10.68 -22.59 -11.51
C VAL A 87 -10.94 -23.51 -12.69
#